data_AF-A0A379W6C9-F1
#
_entry.id   AF-A0A379W6C9-F1
#
_cell.length_a   1.000
_cell.length_b   1.000
_cell.length_c   1.000
_cell.angle_alpha   90.00
_cell.angle_beta   90.00
_cell.angle_gamma   90.00
#
_symmetry.space_group_name_H-M   'P 1'
#
loop_
_entity.id
_entity.type
_entity.pdbx_description
1 polymer ?
#
loop_
_entity_poly.entity_id
_entity_poly.type
_entity_poly.pdbx_seq_one_letter_code
_entity_poly.pdbx_strand_id
1 'polypeptide(L)'
;MVLSAVFVPMAFFGGTTGAIYRQFSITIVSAMVLSVLVAMILTPALCATLLKPLHKGEQHGQRDFSAGLTVPSIVMPNVMRKRSENFASQPALDSDLCSVAWRHGVPVFAPPHLLSAAGRSGMFTTSIQLPSGSTQQQTLKVVEKVENYYFTHEKDNIMSVFSTVGSGPGGNGQNVARMFVRLKDWDARDPTTGSSFAIIERATKAFNQIKEARVFASSPPAISGLGSSAGFDMELQDHAGAGHDALMAARDQLIELAGKTVP
;
A
#
# COMPACT_ATOMS: atom_id res chain seq x y z
N MET A 1 8.44 -19.99 20.86
CA MET A 1 7.31 -20.91 20.57
C MET A 1 5.95 -20.21 20.59
N VAL A 2 5.68 -19.29 21.52
CA VAL A 2 4.42 -18.49 21.51
C VAL A 2 4.24 -17.67 20.22
N LEU A 3 5.32 -17.14 19.65
CA LEU A 3 5.27 -16.38 18.40
C LEU A 3 4.81 -17.23 17.20
N SER A 4 5.18 -18.52 17.14
CA SER A 4 4.74 -19.42 16.06
C SER A 4 3.23 -19.68 16.11
N ALA A 5 2.63 -19.74 17.30
CA ALA A 5 1.19 -19.94 17.47
C ALA A 5 0.34 -18.79 16.89
N VAL A 6 0.90 -17.58 16.77
CA VAL A 6 0.21 -16.41 16.21
C VAL A 6 0.23 -16.41 14.68
N PHE A 7 1.28 -16.95 14.06
CA PHE A 7 1.47 -16.90 12.59
C PHE A 7 0.94 -18.13 11.85
N VAL A 8 0.76 -19.26 12.54
CA VAL A 8 0.21 -20.50 11.95
C VAL A 8 -1.23 -20.32 11.45
N PRO A 9 -2.17 -19.70 12.20
CA PRO A 9 -3.53 -19.47 11.70
C PRO A 9 -3.59 -18.61 10.44
N MET A 10 -2.66 -17.64 10.29
CA MET A 10 -2.61 -16.77 9.11
C MET A 10 -2.24 -17.52 7.83
N ALA A 11 -1.54 -18.65 7.93
CA ALA A 11 -1.20 -19.48 6.77
C ALA A 11 -2.40 -20.25 6.19
N PHE A 12 -3.49 -20.37 6.95
CA PHE A 12 -4.73 -21.05 6.55
C PHE A 12 -5.80 -20.10 6.00
N PHE A 13 -5.53 -18.80 5.94
CA PHE A 13 -6.45 -17.86 5.29
C PHE A 13 -6.53 -18.14 3.79
N GLY A 14 -7.76 -18.20 3.28
CA GLY A 14 -8.05 -18.39 1.86
C GLY A 14 -7.95 -17.09 1.04
N GLY A 15 -8.16 -17.20 -0.27
CA GLY A 15 -8.14 -16.07 -1.19
C GLY A 15 -6.72 -15.58 -1.56
N THR A 16 -6.68 -14.52 -2.37
CA THR A 16 -5.43 -13.91 -2.86
C THR A 16 -4.61 -13.31 -1.72
N THR A 17 -5.26 -12.69 -0.74
CA THR A 17 -4.61 -12.17 0.47
C THR A 17 -3.98 -13.28 1.32
N GLY A 18 -4.64 -14.44 1.41
CA GLY A 18 -4.12 -15.62 2.12
C GLY A 18 -2.83 -16.18 1.52
N ALA A 19 -2.71 -16.16 0.18
CA ALA A 19 -1.48 -16.58 -0.51
C ALA A 19 -0.27 -15.70 -0.14
N ILE A 20 -0.47 -14.39 -0.02
CA ILE A 20 0.57 -13.44 0.42
C ILE A 20 0.96 -13.70 1.87
N TYR A 21 -0.02 -13.87 2.76
CA TYR A 21 0.25 -14.17 4.18
C TYR A 21 0.99 -15.48 4.36
N ARG A 22 0.71 -16.50 3.54
CA ARG A 22 1.40 -17.79 3.61
C ARG A 22 2.90 -17.69 3.32
N GLN A 23 3.30 -16.87 2.33
CA GLN A 23 4.72 -16.65 1.99
C GLN A 23 5.48 -15.95 3.13
N PHE A 24 4.85 -14.94 3.75
CA PHE A 24 5.44 -14.23 4.88
C PHE A 24 5.51 -15.12 6.13
N SER A 25 4.40 -15.81 6.46
CA SER A 25 4.29 -16.67 7.63
C SER A 25 5.30 -17.81 7.61
N ILE A 26 5.45 -18.54 6.49
CA ILE A 26 6.38 -19.68 6.41
C ILE A 26 7.84 -19.25 6.58
N THR A 27 8.20 -18.06 6.07
CA THR A 27 9.55 -17.50 6.20
C THR A 27 9.85 -17.11 7.65
N ILE A 28 8.89 -16.48 8.33
CA ILE A 28 9.05 -16.10 9.74
C ILE A 28 9.13 -17.33 10.64
N VAL A 29 8.23 -18.29 10.46
CA VAL A 29 8.19 -19.50 11.29
C VAL A 29 9.48 -20.29 11.10
N SER A 30 9.97 -20.45 9.87
CA SER A 30 11.24 -21.14 9.62
C SER A 30 12.45 -20.40 10.22
N ALA A 31 12.52 -19.07 10.07
CA ALA A 31 13.58 -18.26 10.68
C ALA A 31 13.56 -18.32 12.22
N MET A 32 12.39 -18.32 12.85
CA MET A 32 12.26 -18.44 14.31
C MET A 32 12.70 -19.80 14.83
N VAL A 33 12.33 -20.89 14.14
CA VAL A 33 12.75 -22.25 14.51
C VAL A 33 14.27 -22.38 14.38
N LEU A 34 14.84 -21.91 13.27
CA LEU A 34 16.29 -21.92 13.06
C LEU A 34 17.02 -21.06 14.11
N SER A 35 16.49 -19.88 14.42
CA SER A 35 17.04 -18.99 15.46
C SER A 35 17.09 -19.66 16.84
N VAL A 36 16.01 -20.34 17.25
CA VAL A 36 15.99 -21.07 18.53
C VAL A 36 16.99 -22.22 18.53
N LEU A 37 17.14 -22.93 17.42
CA LEU A 37 18.13 -23.99 17.27
C LEU A 37 19.56 -23.44 17.42
N VAL A 38 19.87 -22.33 16.74
CA VAL A 38 21.16 -21.63 16.86
C VAL A 38 21.38 -21.13 18.29
N ALA A 39 20.33 -20.61 18.95
CA ALA A 39 20.40 -20.12 20.32
C ALA A 39 20.69 -21.20 21.36
N MET A 40 20.29 -22.46 21.11
CA MET A 40 20.57 -23.57 22.02
C MET A 40 21.92 -24.26 21.76
N ILE A 41 22.42 -24.23 20.51
CA ILE A 41 23.66 -24.93 20.15
C ILE A 41 24.85 -23.97 20.13
N LEU A 42 24.75 -22.89 19.36
CA LEU A 42 25.89 -22.03 19.05
C LEU A 42 26.09 -20.95 20.13
N THR A 43 25.01 -20.39 20.67
CA THR A 43 25.12 -19.31 21.67
C THR A 43 25.79 -19.76 22.97
N PRO A 44 25.49 -20.93 23.58
CA PRO A 44 26.20 -21.37 24.79
C PRO A 44 27.68 -21.65 24.52
N ALA A 45 27.99 -22.22 23.36
CA ALA A 45 29.37 -22.50 22.95
C ALA A 45 30.18 -21.20 22.73
N LEU A 46 29.60 -20.22 22.05
CA LEU A 46 30.22 -18.90 21.85
C LEU A 46 30.33 -18.13 23.16
N CYS A 47 29.32 -18.22 24.03
CA CYS A 47 29.39 -17.58 25.34
C CYS A 47 30.52 -18.17 26.20
N ALA A 48 30.71 -19.49 26.18
CA ALA A 48 31.75 -20.16 26.95
C ALA A 48 33.17 -19.90 26.42
N THR A 49 33.32 -19.68 25.11
CA THR A 49 34.64 -19.53 24.46
C THR A 49 35.08 -18.08 24.31
N LEU A 50 34.14 -17.15 24.17
CA LEU A 50 34.43 -15.75 23.85
C LEU A 50 34.29 -14.79 25.03
N LEU A 51 33.44 -15.09 26.03
CA LEU A 51 33.33 -14.24 27.21
C LEU A 51 34.49 -14.49 28.18
N LYS A 52 35.13 -13.40 28.60
CA LYS A 52 36.07 -13.42 29.73
C LYS A 52 35.31 -13.60 31.04
N PRO A 53 35.85 -14.40 31.99
CA PRO A 53 35.22 -14.57 33.29
C PRO A 53 35.13 -13.23 34.04
N LEU A 54 33.95 -12.93 34.57
CA LEU A 54 33.71 -11.78 35.44
C LEU A 54 33.99 -12.18 36.89
N HIS A 55 34.79 -11.40 37.61
CA HIS A 55 34.97 -11.59 39.04
C HIS A 55 33.71 -11.14 39.79
N LYS A 56 33.35 -11.88 40.86
CA LYS A 56 32.23 -11.50 41.74
C LYS A 56 32.46 -10.08 42.28
N GLY A 57 31.64 -9.14 41.84
CA GLY A 57 31.68 -7.73 42.27
C GLY A 57 32.19 -6.74 41.21
N GLU A 58 32.69 -7.20 40.06
CA GLU A 58 33.08 -6.29 38.98
C GLU A 58 31.89 -5.92 38.10
N GLN A 59 31.52 -4.63 38.10
CA GLN A 59 30.63 -4.07 37.08
C GLN A 59 31.46 -3.54 35.92
N HIS A 60 31.46 -4.27 34.80
CA HIS A 60 32.11 -3.82 33.57
C HIS A 60 31.11 -3.00 32.72
N GLY A 61 31.34 -1.70 32.66
CA GLY A 61 30.63 -0.76 31.81
C GLY A 61 31.13 0.66 32.10
N GLN A 62 31.26 1.52 31.08
CA GLN A 62 31.47 2.95 31.27
C GLN A 62 30.52 3.44 32.36
N ARG A 63 31.08 4.03 33.44
CA ARG A 63 30.34 4.36 34.68
C ARG A 63 29.05 5.14 34.42
N ASP A 64 28.98 5.87 33.31
CA ASP A 64 27.83 6.66 32.90
C ASP A 64 26.66 5.80 32.38
N PHE A 65 26.93 4.73 31.61
CA PHE A 65 25.88 3.84 31.08
C PHE A 65 25.35 2.87 32.15
N SER A 66 26.24 2.33 32.99
CA SER A 66 25.84 1.43 34.09
C SER A 66 25.09 2.18 35.19
N ALA A 67 25.46 3.43 35.50
CA ALA A 67 24.69 4.27 36.42
C ALA A 67 23.27 4.56 35.90
N GLY A 68 23.11 4.81 34.60
CA GLY A 68 21.81 5.00 33.94
C GLY A 68 20.89 3.77 34.00
N LEU A 69 21.45 2.55 34.00
CA LEU A 69 20.71 1.29 34.16
C LEU A 69 20.44 0.88 35.63
N THR A 70 21.22 1.42 36.57
CA THR A 70 21.09 1.09 38.00
C THR A 70 19.89 1.79 38.64
N VAL A 71 19.58 3.02 38.21
CA VAL A 71 18.43 3.77 38.76
C VAL A 71 17.09 3.11 38.41
N PRO A 72 16.80 2.72 37.15
CA PRO A 72 15.57 2.02 36.81
C PRO A 72 15.46 0.66 37.51
N SER A 73 16.55 -0.11 37.63
CA SER A 73 16.51 -1.44 38.24
C SER A 73 16.19 -1.41 39.75
N ILE A 74 16.47 -0.31 40.45
CA ILE A 74 16.08 -0.11 41.87
C ILE A 74 14.67 0.49 41.99
N VAL A 75 14.29 1.37 41.05
CA VAL A 75 13.00 2.09 41.11
C VAL A 75 11.83 1.24 40.60
N MET A 76 12.01 0.45 39.52
CA MET A 76 10.96 -0.37 38.91
C MET A 76 10.29 -1.34 39.90
N PRO A 77 11.03 -2.10 40.73
CA PRO A 77 10.44 -3.03 41.68
C PRO A 77 9.57 -2.33 42.74
N ASN A 78 10.00 -1.16 43.21
CA ASN A 78 9.25 -0.37 44.19
C ASN A 78 7.97 0.21 43.59
N VAL A 79 8.00 0.65 42.33
CA VAL A 79 6.80 1.12 41.60
C VAL A 79 5.84 -0.03 41.32
N MET A 80 6.35 -1.19 40.87
CA MET A 80 5.56 -2.40 40.61
C MET A 80 4.88 -2.90 41.89
N ARG A 81 5.60 -2.94 43.02
CA ARG A 81 5.04 -3.32 44.32
C ARG A 81 3.95 -2.36 44.79
N LYS A 82 4.21 -1.05 44.70
CA LYS A 82 3.24 -0.02 45.10
C LYS A 82 1.98 0.02 44.21
N ARG A 83 2.11 -0.44 42.96
CA ARG A 83 0.99 -0.63 42.01
C ARG A 83 0.23 -1.94 42.26
N SER A 84 0.91 -2.99 42.69
CA SER A 84 0.31 -4.26 43.13
C SER A 84 -0.50 -4.11 44.42
N GLU A 85 0.02 -3.38 45.41
CA GLU A 85 -0.64 -3.19 46.71
C GLU A 85 -1.87 -2.28 46.62
N ASN A 86 -1.90 -1.36 45.64
CA ASN A 86 -3.04 -0.46 45.37
C ASN A 86 -3.92 -0.92 44.20
N PHE A 87 -3.82 -2.18 43.77
CA PHE A 87 -4.57 -2.72 42.62
C PHE A 87 -6.09 -2.69 42.84
N ALA A 88 -6.55 -2.72 44.09
CA ALA A 88 -7.96 -2.65 44.47
C ALA A 88 -8.53 -1.23 44.65
N SER A 89 -7.68 -0.18 44.72
CA SER A 89 -8.09 1.17 45.13
C SER A 89 -7.67 2.31 44.19
N GLN A 90 -6.95 2.03 43.09
CA GLN A 90 -6.65 3.03 42.07
C GLN A 90 -7.67 2.98 40.91
N PRO A 91 -7.91 4.11 40.20
CA PRO A 91 -8.65 4.15 38.93
C PRO A 91 -7.83 3.50 37.79
N ALA A 92 -7.27 2.31 38.03
CA ALA A 92 -6.57 1.50 37.05
C ALA A 92 -7.52 1.02 35.95
N LEU A 93 -8.82 0.89 36.25
CA LEU A 93 -9.87 0.66 35.26
C LEU A 93 -9.99 1.82 34.26
N ASP A 94 -9.80 3.07 34.67
CA ASP A 94 -9.98 4.25 33.79
C ASP A 94 -8.78 4.44 32.85
N SER A 95 -7.57 4.17 33.34
CA SER A 95 -6.34 4.09 32.53
C SER A 95 -6.37 2.93 31.54
N ASP A 96 -6.87 1.76 31.94
CA ASP A 96 -6.96 0.60 31.05
C ASP A 96 -8.04 0.81 29.98
N LEU A 97 -9.20 1.37 30.38
CA LEU A 97 -10.29 1.75 29.48
C LEU A 97 -9.85 2.81 28.45
N CYS A 98 -9.09 3.84 28.86
CA CYS A 98 -8.50 4.81 27.92
C CYS A 98 -7.48 4.16 26.98
N SER A 99 -6.69 3.19 27.46
CA SER A 99 -5.73 2.47 26.62
C SER A 99 -6.41 1.54 25.61
N VAL A 100 -7.53 0.92 26.02
CA VAL A 100 -8.39 0.07 25.18
C VAL A 100 -9.12 0.95 24.16
N ALA A 101 -9.71 2.08 24.58
CA ALA A 101 -10.33 3.05 23.69
C ALA A 101 -9.34 3.63 22.68
N TRP A 102 -8.08 3.87 23.06
CA TRP A 102 -7.04 4.29 22.13
C TRP A 102 -6.63 3.15 21.16
N ARG A 103 -6.46 1.91 21.67
CA ARG A 103 -6.13 0.73 20.84
C ARG A 103 -7.22 0.37 19.83
N HIS A 104 -8.48 0.56 20.18
CA HIS A 104 -9.62 0.23 19.33
C HIS A 104 -10.13 1.44 18.53
N GLY A 105 -9.95 2.67 19.00
CA GLY A 105 -10.39 3.88 18.32
C GLY A 105 -9.44 4.34 17.20
N VAL A 106 -8.12 4.20 17.39
CA VAL A 106 -7.11 4.60 16.38
C VAL A 106 -7.18 3.77 15.09
N PRO A 107 -7.32 2.43 15.09
CA PRO A 107 -7.39 1.67 13.85
C PRO A 107 -8.70 1.86 13.08
N VAL A 108 -9.78 2.34 13.73
CA VAL A 108 -11.03 2.70 13.03
C VAL A 108 -10.85 3.96 12.18
N PHE A 109 -9.93 4.84 12.56
CA PHE A 109 -9.64 6.06 11.81
C PHE A 109 -8.58 5.86 10.72
N ALA A 110 -7.82 4.77 10.77
CA ALA A 110 -6.87 4.42 9.73
C ALA A 110 -7.62 3.81 8.53
N PRO A 111 -7.59 4.44 7.33
CA PRO A 111 -8.26 3.88 6.17
C PRO A 111 -7.63 2.51 5.83
N PRO A 112 -8.43 1.47 5.54
CA PRO A 112 -7.91 0.17 5.17
C PRO A 112 -7.36 0.21 3.74
N HIS A 113 -6.15 0.76 3.54
CA HIS A 113 -5.45 0.64 2.26
C HIS A 113 -4.77 -0.73 2.20
N LEU A 114 -5.32 -1.63 1.38
CA LEU A 114 -4.82 -3.00 1.30
C LEU A 114 -3.40 -3.09 0.74
N LEU A 115 -2.93 -2.10 -0.03
CA LEU A 115 -1.56 -2.01 -0.57
C LEU A 115 -1.17 -0.55 -0.87
N SER A 116 -0.21 0.03 -0.17
CA SER A 116 0.38 1.35 -0.50
C SER A 116 1.43 1.30 -1.63
N ALA A 117 1.52 0.17 -2.36
CA ALA A 117 2.57 -0.09 -3.35
C ALA A 117 2.31 0.52 -4.75
N ALA A 118 1.11 1.06 -5.01
CA ALA A 118 0.71 1.49 -6.36
C ALA A 118 1.46 2.73 -6.91
N GLY A 119 2.39 3.32 -6.13
CA GLY A 119 3.18 4.49 -6.52
C GLY A 119 4.61 4.17 -6.99
N ARG A 120 5.07 2.94 -6.77
CA ARG A 120 6.39 2.46 -7.21
C ARG A 120 6.34 1.68 -8.51
N SER A 121 5.27 1.78 -9.30
CA SER A 121 5.26 1.19 -10.64
C SER A 121 6.11 2.06 -11.57
N GLY A 122 7.08 1.45 -12.26
CA GLY A 122 7.94 2.11 -13.25
C GLY A 122 7.24 2.40 -14.59
N MET A 123 5.95 2.08 -14.66
CA MET A 123 5.08 2.36 -15.78
C MET A 123 3.67 2.69 -15.30
N PHE A 124 2.95 3.43 -16.12
CA PHE A 124 1.52 3.66 -15.97
C PHE A 124 0.86 3.65 -17.34
N THR A 125 -0.47 3.59 -17.36
CA THR A 125 -1.24 3.56 -18.60
C THR A 125 -2.13 4.78 -18.71
N THR A 126 -2.29 5.30 -19.92
CA THR A 126 -3.22 6.39 -20.23
C THR A 126 -4.27 5.88 -21.20
N SER A 127 -5.53 6.03 -20.82
CA SER A 127 -6.66 5.59 -21.64
C SER A 127 -7.28 6.80 -22.32
N ILE A 128 -7.53 6.68 -23.63
CA ILE A 128 -8.11 7.73 -24.46
C ILE A 128 -9.39 7.17 -25.10
N GLN A 129 -10.50 7.85 -24.85
CA GLN A 129 -11.81 7.49 -25.37
C GLN A 129 -12.47 8.71 -26.01
N LEU A 130 -12.63 8.68 -27.33
CA LEU A 130 -13.41 9.65 -28.07
C LEU A 130 -14.90 9.22 -28.09
N PRO A 131 -15.83 10.16 -28.40
CA PRO A 131 -17.23 9.85 -28.62
C PRO A 131 -17.45 8.72 -29.65
N SER A 132 -18.61 8.08 -29.60
CA SER A 132 -18.99 7.07 -30.60
C SER A 132 -19.07 7.71 -32.00
N GLY A 133 -18.58 6.99 -33.01
CA GLY A 133 -18.53 7.48 -34.40
C GLY A 133 -17.27 8.27 -34.78
N SER A 134 -16.35 8.53 -33.85
CA SER A 134 -15.06 9.15 -34.18
C SER A 134 -14.16 8.21 -34.98
N THR A 135 -13.43 8.78 -35.95
CA THR A 135 -12.52 8.04 -36.82
C THR A 135 -11.16 7.81 -36.17
N GLN A 136 -10.42 6.81 -36.64
CA GLN A 136 -9.07 6.53 -36.16
C GLN A 136 -8.13 7.75 -36.29
N GLN A 137 -8.29 8.56 -37.33
CA GLN A 137 -7.50 9.77 -37.55
C GLN A 137 -7.77 10.85 -36.49
N GLN A 138 -9.02 10.97 -36.01
CA GLN A 138 -9.35 11.89 -34.92
C GLN A 138 -8.71 11.40 -33.62
N THR A 139 -8.75 10.09 -33.37
CA THR A 139 -8.08 9.48 -32.20
C THR A 139 -6.57 9.71 -32.24
N LEU A 140 -5.93 9.52 -33.39
CA LEU A 140 -4.50 9.77 -33.58
C LEU A 140 -4.10 11.21 -33.23
N LYS A 141 -4.88 12.22 -33.66
CA LYS A 141 -4.62 13.62 -33.29
C LYS A 141 -4.65 13.86 -31.78
N VAL A 142 -5.54 13.19 -31.06
CA VAL A 142 -5.60 13.30 -29.59
C VAL A 142 -4.41 12.58 -28.96
N VAL A 143 -4.04 11.39 -29.47
CA VAL A 143 -2.85 10.66 -29.02
C VAL A 143 -1.59 11.50 -29.18
N GLU A 144 -1.41 12.17 -30.32
CA GLU A 144 -0.28 13.07 -30.55
C GLU A 144 -0.25 14.26 -29.56
N LYS A 145 -1.42 14.84 -29.22
CA LYS A 145 -1.49 15.90 -28.19
C LYS A 145 -1.04 15.40 -26.82
N VAL A 146 -1.50 14.19 -26.44
CA VAL A 146 -1.16 13.56 -25.15
C VAL A 146 0.33 13.19 -25.12
N GLU A 147 0.86 12.65 -26.21
CA GLU A 147 2.27 12.31 -26.35
C GLU A 147 3.16 13.56 -26.26
N ASN A 148 2.79 14.63 -26.95
CA ASN A 148 3.50 15.92 -26.87
C ASN A 148 3.50 16.49 -25.45
N TYR A 149 2.40 16.38 -24.71
CA TYR A 149 2.36 16.79 -23.30
C TYR A 149 3.42 16.05 -22.47
N TYR A 150 3.54 14.74 -22.65
CA TYR A 150 4.52 13.93 -21.92
C TYR A 150 5.96 14.29 -22.26
N PHE A 151 6.27 14.52 -23.54
CA PHE A 151 7.63 14.89 -23.96
C PHE A 151 8.00 16.35 -23.67
N THR A 152 7.04 17.23 -23.43
CA THR A 152 7.29 18.65 -23.14
C THR A 152 7.27 18.96 -21.64
N HIS A 153 6.21 18.58 -20.94
CA HIS A 153 5.99 18.92 -19.53
C HIS A 153 6.58 17.89 -18.56
N GLU A 154 6.74 16.64 -18.98
CA GLU A 154 7.20 15.53 -18.13
C GLU A 154 8.47 14.83 -18.67
N LYS A 155 9.24 15.52 -19.53
CA LYS A 155 10.46 14.99 -20.17
C LYS A 155 11.48 14.42 -19.18
N ASP A 156 11.56 15.04 -18.00
CA ASP A 156 12.55 14.68 -16.99
C ASP A 156 12.17 13.37 -16.31
N ASN A 157 10.89 13.01 -16.29
CA ASN A 157 10.37 11.81 -15.64
C ASN A 157 10.12 10.63 -16.60
N ILE A 158 9.86 10.90 -17.88
CA ILE A 158 9.42 9.89 -18.86
C ILE A 158 10.60 9.38 -19.67
N MET A 159 10.65 8.06 -19.85
CA MET A 159 11.66 7.39 -20.67
C MET A 159 11.11 7.04 -22.06
N SER A 160 9.91 6.48 -22.13
CA SER A 160 9.28 6.14 -23.41
C SER A 160 7.76 6.14 -23.32
N VAL A 161 7.13 6.43 -24.44
CA VAL A 161 5.67 6.38 -24.61
C VAL A 161 5.39 5.41 -25.76
N PHE A 162 4.53 4.43 -25.52
CA PHE A 162 4.06 3.50 -26.54
C PHE A 162 2.55 3.59 -26.65
N SER A 163 2.03 3.98 -27.80
CA SER A 163 0.59 4.14 -28.03
C SER A 163 0.04 3.01 -28.90
N THR A 164 -1.15 2.54 -28.58
CA THR A 164 -1.91 1.58 -29.37
C THR A 164 -3.27 2.18 -29.67
N VAL A 165 -3.57 2.38 -30.95
CA VAL A 165 -4.85 2.92 -31.42
C VAL A 165 -5.73 1.77 -31.90
N GLY A 166 -7.01 1.80 -31.56
CA GLY A 166 -7.95 0.73 -31.92
C GLY A 166 -8.26 -0.25 -30.78
N SER A 167 -7.52 -0.18 -29.67
CA SER A 167 -7.71 -1.05 -28.51
C SER A 167 -7.64 -0.24 -27.21
N GLY A 168 -8.58 -0.48 -26.30
CA GLY A 168 -8.68 0.22 -25.02
C GLY A 168 -9.25 -0.64 -23.89
N PRO A 169 -9.27 -0.12 -22.65
CA PRO A 169 -9.75 -0.86 -21.47
C PRO A 169 -11.20 -1.36 -21.54
N GLY A 170 -12.03 -0.77 -22.40
CA GLY A 170 -13.46 -1.09 -22.53
C GLY A 170 -13.84 -1.74 -23.87
N GLY A 171 -12.86 -2.15 -24.69
CA GLY A 171 -13.12 -2.78 -25.98
C GLY A 171 -12.21 -2.29 -27.11
N ASN A 172 -12.48 -2.79 -28.31
CA ASN A 172 -11.78 -2.38 -29.53
C ASN A 172 -12.69 -1.49 -30.38
N GLY A 173 -12.12 -0.41 -30.93
CA GLY A 173 -12.88 0.58 -31.69
C GLY A 173 -11.99 1.69 -32.22
N GLN A 174 -12.40 2.33 -33.32
CA GLN A 174 -11.61 3.40 -33.93
C GLN A 174 -11.49 4.65 -33.04
N ASN A 175 -12.43 4.82 -32.11
CA ASN A 175 -12.50 5.93 -31.16
C ASN A 175 -11.74 5.67 -29.86
N VAL A 176 -11.00 4.56 -29.73
CA VAL A 176 -10.22 4.25 -28.52
C VAL A 176 -8.73 4.14 -28.78
N ALA A 177 -7.96 4.54 -27.78
CA ALA A 177 -6.53 4.28 -27.72
C ALA A 177 -6.08 4.04 -26.27
N ARG A 178 -5.00 3.29 -26.14
CA ARG A 178 -4.29 3.07 -24.88
C ARG A 178 -2.82 3.41 -25.06
N MET A 179 -2.26 4.13 -24.12
CA MET A 179 -0.84 4.47 -24.09
C MET A 179 -0.19 3.82 -22.87
N PHE A 180 1.01 3.28 -23.06
CA PHE A 180 1.88 2.75 -22.04
C PHE A 180 3.03 3.71 -21.86
N VAL A 181 3.08 4.35 -20.70
CA VAL A 181 4.11 5.34 -20.39
C VAL A 181 5.10 4.69 -19.43
N ARG A 182 6.35 4.59 -19.87
CA ARG A 182 7.46 4.08 -19.06
C ARG A 182 8.22 5.24 -18.47
N LEU A 183 8.38 5.22 -17.15
CA LEU A 183 9.12 6.22 -16.41
C LEU A 183 10.62 5.90 -16.43
N LYS A 184 11.45 6.91 -16.19
CA LYS A 184 12.87 6.72 -15.88
C LYS A 184 13.03 6.00 -14.54
N ASP A 185 14.24 5.51 -14.28
CA ASP A 185 14.58 4.90 -13.00
C ASP A 185 14.21 5.82 -11.81
N TRP A 186 13.92 5.24 -10.66
CA TRP A 186 13.61 5.99 -9.44
C TRP A 186 14.76 6.89 -9.02
N ASP A 187 16.00 6.43 -9.18
CA ASP A 187 17.20 7.20 -8.81
C ASP A 187 17.43 8.40 -9.74
N ALA A 188 16.85 8.38 -10.93
CA ALA A 188 16.96 9.45 -11.93
C ALA A 188 15.81 10.47 -11.87
N ARG A 189 14.89 10.33 -10.91
CA ARG A 189 13.71 11.19 -10.75
C ARG A 189 13.75 11.92 -9.42
N ASP A 190 13.05 13.05 -9.36
CA ASP A 190 12.89 13.79 -8.12
C ASP A 190 12.05 12.95 -7.11
N PRO A 191 12.53 12.73 -5.87
CA PRO A 191 11.85 11.87 -4.91
C PRO A 191 10.52 12.44 -4.39
N THR A 192 10.29 13.74 -4.53
CA THR A 192 9.07 14.42 -4.05
C THR A 192 8.04 14.62 -5.16
N THR A 193 8.47 14.96 -6.37
CA THR A 193 7.59 15.33 -7.50
C THR A 193 7.56 14.30 -8.63
N GLY A 194 8.54 13.40 -8.69
CA GLY A 194 8.71 12.38 -9.72
C GLY A 194 8.03 11.03 -9.41
N SER A 195 7.19 10.97 -8.37
CA SER A 195 6.40 9.76 -8.09
C SER A 195 5.37 9.52 -9.20
N SER A 196 5.08 8.25 -9.49
CA SER A 196 4.13 7.90 -10.56
C SER A 196 2.75 8.51 -10.32
N PHE A 197 2.29 8.57 -9.06
CA PHE A 197 1.03 9.21 -8.69
C PHE A 197 1.03 10.72 -8.93
N ALA A 198 2.08 11.43 -8.54
CA ALA A 198 2.17 12.87 -8.76
C ALA A 198 2.14 13.21 -10.25
N ILE A 199 2.80 12.39 -11.08
CA ILE A 199 2.78 12.53 -12.55
C ILE A 199 1.38 12.23 -13.10
N ILE A 200 0.72 11.16 -12.64
CA ILE A 200 -0.64 10.78 -13.06
C ILE A 200 -1.63 11.89 -12.70
N GLU A 201 -1.55 12.46 -11.50
CA GLU A 201 -2.44 13.53 -11.05
C GLU A 201 -2.27 14.80 -11.90
N ARG A 202 -1.03 15.23 -12.15
CA ARG A 202 -0.73 16.38 -13.03
C ARG A 202 -1.20 16.13 -14.46
N ALA A 203 -0.91 14.94 -15.00
CA ALA A 203 -1.32 14.56 -16.35
C ALA A 203 -2.85 14.54 -16.47
N THR A 204 -3.56 13.91 -15.53
CA THR A 204 -5.03 13.86 -15.52
C THR A 204 -5.63 15.27 -15.42
N LYS A 205 -5.05 16.15 -14.59
CA LYS A 205 -5.47 17.56 -14.50
C LYS A 205 -5.27 18.32 -15.82
N ALA A 206 -4.16 18.08 -16.51
CA ALA A 206 -3.90 18.69 -17.83
C ALA A 206 -4.85 18.14 -18.91
N PHE A 207 -5.12 16.83 -18.89
CA PHE A 207 -5.98 16.17 -19.86
C PHE A 207 -7.46 16.52 -19.74
N ASN A 208 -7.92 16.96 -18.58
CA ASN A 208 -9.27 17.52 -18.43
C ASN A 208 -9.52 18.75 -19.33
N GLN A 209 -8.47 19.37 -19.89
CA GLN A 209 -8.59 20.47 -20.86
C GLN A 209 -8.91 19.97 -22.29
N ILE A 210 -8.71 18.68 -22.58
CA ILE A 210 -8.99 18.07 -23.88
C ILE A 210 -10.50 17.82 -23.98
N LYS A 211 -11.21 18.68 -24.72
CA LYS A 211 -12.68 18.57 -24.88
C LYS A 211 -13.10 17.46 -25.85
N GLU A 212 -12.19 17.03 -26.72
CA GLU A 212 -12.49 16.12 -27.84
C GLU A 212 -12.57 14.65 -27.39
N ALA A 213 -11.98 14.32 -26.23
CA ALA A 213 -11.86 12.96 -25.73
C ALA A 213 -11.81 12.92 -24.21
N ARG A 214 -12.29 11.83 -23.62
CA ARG A 214 -12.03 11.50 -22.22
C ARG A 214 -10.66 10.85 -22.13
N VAL A 215 -9.75 11.49 -21.41
CA VAL A 215 -8.38 11.00 -21.23
C VAL A 215 -8.06 10.96 -19.74
N PHE A 216 -7.65 9.80 -19.25
CA PHE A 216 -7.24 9.64 -17.86
C PHE A 216 -6.05 8.69 -17.77
N ALA A 217 -5.13 9.00 -16.86
CA ALA A 217 -3.98 8.15 -16.55
C ALA A 217 -4.26 7.35 -15.27
N SER A 218 -3.79 6.11 -15.24
CA SER A 218 -3.91 5.23 -14.09
C SER A 218 -2.68 4.34 -13.97
N SER A 219 -2.28 4.04 -12.73
CA SER A 219 -1.25 3.04 -12.47
C SER A 219 -1.87 1.64 -12.49
N PRO A 220 -1.18 0.64 -13.07
CA PRO A 220 -1.59 -0.74 -12.92
C PRO A 220 -1.50 -1.15 -11.44
N PRO A 221 -2.32 -2.10 -10.98
CA PRO A 221 -2.25 -2.57 -9.61
C PRO A 221 -0.89 -3.23 -9.33
N ALA A 222 -0.49 -3.21 -8.06
CA ALA A 222 0.81 -3.73 -7.62
C ALA A 222 1.00 -5.24 -7.85
N ILE A 223 -0.09 -5.99 -8.04
CA ILE A 223 -0.09 -7.42 -8.33
C ILE A 223 -0.86 -7.63 -9.63
N SER A 224 -0.15 -8.10 -10.66
CA SER A 224 -0.78 -8.52 -11.91
C SER A 224 -1.76 -9.66 -11.64
N GLY A 225 -3.02 -9.51 -12.05
CA GLY A 225 -4.08 -10.49 -11.81
C GLY A 225 -5.15 -10.08 -10.78
N LEU A 226 -5.00 -8.95 -10.09
CA LEU A 226 -6.03 -8.38 -9.20
C LEU A 226 -6.94 -7.34 -9.89
N GLY A 227 -6.80 -7.14 -11.20
CA GLY A 227 -7.55 -6.16 -11.99
C GLY A 227 -6.64 -5.26 -12.84
N SER A 228 -7.21 -4.28 -13.53
CA SER A 228 -6.46 -3.30 -14.35
C SER A 228 -6.37 -1.89 -13.74
N SER A 229 -7.03 -1.63 -12.62
CA SER A 229 -7.05 -0.34 -11.93
C SER A 229 -6.79 -0.51 -10.43
N ALA A 230 -6.15 0.48 -9.82
CA ALA A 230 -6.05 0.59 -8.36
C ALA A 230 -7.34 1.24 -7.82
N GLY A 231 -8.23 0.45 -7.20
CA GLY A 231 -9.51 0.94 -6.69
C GLY A 231 -10.48 -0.19 -6.35
N PHE A 232 -11.77 0.08 -6.45
CA PHE A 232 -12.83 -0.92 -6.40
C PHE A 232 -13.36 -1.19 -7.82
N ASP A 233 -13.89 -2.39 -8.03
CA ASP A 233 -14.62 -2.76 -9.25
C ASP A 233 -16.03 -3.19 -8.84
N MET A 234 -17.03 -2.72 -9.57
CA MET A 234 -18.45 -2.98 -9.28
C MET A 234 -19.22 -3.17 -10.58
N GLU A 235 -20.05 -4.20 -10.62
CA GLU A 235 -20.96 -4.46 -11.73
C GLU A 235 -22.39 -4.09 -11.35
N LEU A 236 -23.06 -3.31 -12.20
CA LEU A 236 -24.48 -3.02 -12.03
C LEU A 236 -25.30 -4.13 -12.67
N GLN A 237 -26.15 -4.79 -11.88
CA GLN A 237 -27.00 -5.89 -12.32
C GLN A 237 -28.48 -5.50 -12.25
N ASP A 238 -29.22 -5.81 -13.31
CA ASP A 238 -30.68 -5.70 -13.33
C ASP A 238 -31.30 -7.02 -12.84
N HIS A 239 -31.67 -7.07 -11.56
CA HIS A 239 -32.35 -8.23 -10.97
C HIS A 239 -33.85 -8.28 -11.28
N ALA A 240 -34.47 -7.15 -11.64
CA ALA A 240 -35.91 -7.04 -11.85
C ALA A 240 -36.32 -7.27 -13.31
N GLY A 241 -35.35 -7.31 -14.23
CA GLY A 241 -35.61 -7.44 -15.67
C GLY A 241 -36.25 -6.19 -16.28
N ALA A 242 -35.93 -5.01 -15.73
CA ALA A 242 -36.41 -3.71 -16.21
C ALA A 242 -35.93 -3.39 -17.63
N GLY A 243 -34.90 -4.08 -18.12
CA GLY A 243 -34.42 -3.99 -19.50
C GLY A 243 -33.23 -3.04 -19.68
N HIS A 244 -32.65 -3.06 -20.88
CA HIS A 244 -31.38 -2.40 -21.16
C HIS A 244 -31.41 -0.88 -20.93
N ASP A 245 -32.45 -0.19 -21.40
CA ASP A 245 -32.53 1.27 -21.30
C ASP A 245 -32.62 1.74 -19.84
N ALA A 246 -33.36 1.01 -19.00
CA ALA A 246 -33.48 1.31 -17.57
C ALA A 246 -32.15 1.10 -16.83
N LEU A 247 -31.42 0.03 -17.17
CA LEU A 247 -30.08 -0.23 -16.61
C LEU A 247 -29.09 0.87 -17.01
N MET A 248 -29.14 1.33 -18.26
CA MET A 248 -28.29 2.40 -18.77
C MET A 248 -28.59 3.75 -18.09
N ALA A 249 -29.86 4.08 -17.87
CA ALA A 249 -30.26 5.26 -17.12
C ALA A 249 -29.75 5.22 -15.67
N ALA A 250 -29.87 4.06 -15.00
CA ALA A 250 -29.37 3.87 -13.63
C ALA A 250 -27.84 3.99 -13.55
N ARG A 251 -27.11 3.47 -14.54
CA ARG A 251 -25.65 3.65 -14.65
C ARG A 251 -25.29 5.13 -14.74
N ASP A 252 -25.96 5.87 -15.62
CA ASP A 252 -25.65 7.28 -15.83
C ASP A 252 -25.96 8.13 -14.59
N GLN A 253 -27.06 7.82 -13.89
CA GLN A 253 -27.38 8.41 -12.60
C GLN A 253 -26.30 8.12 -11.54
N LEU A 254 -25.80 6.89 -11.46
CA LEU A 254 -24.73 6.51 -10.52
C LEU A 254 -23.43 7.27 -10.81
N ILE A 255 -23.06 7.43 -12.08
CA ILE A 255 -21.88 8.22 -12.50
C ILE A 255 -22.07 9.71 -12.15
N GLU A 256 -23.27 10.26 -12.37
CA GLU A 256 -23.57 11.65 -12.02
C GLU A 256 -23.48 11.89 -10.51
N LEU A 257 -24.06 11.01 -9.70
CA LEU A 257 -23.99 11.09 -8.24
C LEU A 257 -22.56 10.93 -7.73
N ALA A 258 -21.78 10.02 -8.31
CA ALA A 258 -20.36 9.88 -8.00
C ALA A 258 -19.55 11.15 -8.33
N GLY A 259 -19.87 11.83 -9.44
CA GLY A 259 -19.23 13.09 -9.82
C GLY A 259 -19.57 14.28 -8.89
N LYS A 260 -20.73 14.24 -8.22
CA LYS A 260 -21.16 15.29 -7.27
C LYS A 260 -20.59 15.11 -5.86
N THR A 261 -20.18 13.91 -5.49
CA THR A 261 -19.87 13.54 -4.09
C THR A 261 -18.36 13.46 -3.82
N VAL A 262 -17.58 14.34 -4.44
CA VAL A 262 -16.15 14.51 -4.13
C VAL A 262 -15.96 15.80 -3.31
N PRO A 263 -15.91 15.74 -1.97
CA PRO A 263 -15.20 16.74 -1.18
C PRO A 263 -13.67 16.61 -1.34
#